data_AF-A0A7V9DFH9-F1
#
_entry.id   AF-A0A7V9DFH9-F1
#
_cell.length_a   1.000
_cell.length_b   1.000
_cell.length_c   1.000
_cell.angle_alpha   90.00
_cell.angle_beta   90.00
_cell.angle_gamma   90.00
#
_symmetry.space_group_name_H-M   'P 1'
#
loop_
_entity.id
_entity.type
_entity.pdbx_description
1 polymer ?
#
loop_
_entity_poly.entity_id
_entity_poly.type
_entity_poly.pdbx_seq_one_letter_code
_entity_poly.pdbx_strand_id
1 'polypeptide(L)' 'MEAIILDGLGWIGAALILAAYGLVSFKRLAPDSMAYQGLNIAASILLLINTMYYGAY' A
#
# COMPACT_ATOMS: atom_id res chain seq x y z
N MET A 1 -8.23 3.52 -20.61
CA MET A 1 -8.62 2.31 -19.85
C MET A 1 -7.52 1.89 -18.88
N GLU A 2 -6.26 1.88 -19.31
CA GLU A 2 -5.10 1.57 -18.46
C GLU A 2 -4.97 2.50 -17.24
N ALA A 3 -5.16 3.81 -17.42
CA ALA A 3 -5.10 4.79 -16.34
C ALA A 3 -6.06 4.47 -15.17
N ILE A 4 -7.31 4.09 -15.44
CA ILE A 4 -8.31 3.77 -14.39
C ILE A 4 -7.86 2.57 -13.55
N ILE A 5 -7.27 1.56 -14.18
CA ILE A 5 -6.76 0.38 -13.47
C ILE A 5 -5.60 0.79 -12.58
N LEU A 6 -4.65 1.57 -13.11
CA LEU A 6 -3.47 2.00 -12.38
C LEU A 6 -3.81 2.96 -11.24
N ASP A 7 -4.79 3.85 -11.42
CA ASP A 7 -5.36 4.68 -10.36
C ASP A 7 -5.99 3.80 -9.27
N GLY A 8 -6.79 2.80 -9.67
CA GLY A 8 -7.39 1.85 -8.75
C GLY A 8 -6.33 1.11 -7.91
N LEU A 9 -5.25 0.64 -8.54
CA LEU A 9 -4.14 -0.01 -7.84
C LEU A 9 -3.45 0.97 -6.86
N GLY A 10 -3.22 2.21 -7.27
CA GLY A 10 -2.65 3.26 -6.40
C GLY A 10 -3.51 3.52 -5.16
N TRP A 11 -4.82 3.71 -5.35
CA TRP A 11 -5.77 3.90 -4.24
C TRP A 11 -5.86 2.69 -3.32
N ILE A 12 -5.82 1.47 -3.87
CA ILE A 12 -5.78 0.23 -3.08
C ILE A 12 -4.49 0.17 -2.26
N GLY A 13 -3.34 0.51 -2.85
CA GLY A 13 -2.05 0.58 -2.15
C GLY A 13 -2.06 1.59 -1.01
N ALA A 14 -2.59 2.79 -1.25
CA ALA A 14 -2.74 3.83 -0.22
C ALA A 14 -3.64 3.36 0.94
N ALA A 15 -4.79 2.76 0.63
CA ALA A 15 -5.70 2.22 1.64
C ALA A 15 -5.06 1.09 2.46
N LEU A 16 -4.27 0.22 1.82
CA LEU A 16 -3.53 -0.87 2.48
C LEU A 16 -2.48 -0.34 3.46
N ILE A 17 -1.71 0.70 3.09
CA ILE A 17 -0.75 1.33 4.00
C ILE A 17 -1.46 1.91 5.23
N LEU A 18 -2.59 2.62 5.02
CA LEU A 18 -3.37 3.18 6.13
C LEU A 18 -3.97 2.10 7.02
N ALA A 19 -4.44 1.01 6.44
CA ALA A 19 -4.94 -0.14 7.18
C ALA A 19 -3.81 -0.80 8.00
N ALA A 20 -2.63 -1.02 7.42
CA ALA A 20 -1.48 -1.58 8.11
C ALA A 20 -1.05 -0.68 9.29
N TYR A 21 -0.99 0.63 9.07
CA TYR A 21 -0.71 1.61 10.12
C TYR A 21 -1.78 1.58 11.23
N GLY A 22 -3.06 1.50 10.85
CA GLY A 22 -4.18 1.38 11.80
C GLY A 22 -4.05 0.12 12.65
N LEU A 23 -3.73 -1.03 12.05
CA LEU A 23 -3.54 -2.28 12.76
C LEU A 23 -2.41 -2.21 13.80
N VAL A 24 -1.30 -1.54 13.49
CA VAL A 24 -0.23 -1.30 14.47
C VAL A 24 -0.68 -0.31 15.55
N SER A 25 -1.33 0.78 15.16
CA SER A 25 -1.80 1.83 16.08
C SER A 25 -2.81 1.32 17.10
N PHE A 26 -3.71 0.43 16.68
CA PHE A 26 -4.66 -0.26 17.56
C PHE A 26 -4.07 -1.50 18.25
N LYS A 27 -2.75 -1.71 18.17
CA LYS A 27 -2.04 -2.85 18.77
C LYS A 27 -2.59 -4.22 18.32
N ARG A 28 -3.17 -4.29 17.12
CA ARG A 28 -3.66 -5.52 16.50
C ARG A 28 -2.54 -6.30 15.82
N LEU A 29 -1.51 -5.63 15.36
CA LEU A 29 -0.28 -6.24 14.82
C LEU A 29 0.95 -5.60 15.47
N ALA A 30 2.01 -6.40 15.66
CA ALA A 30 3.32 -5.87 16.01
C ALA A 30 4.00 -5.29 14.75
N PRO A 31 4.70 -4.15 14.85
CA PRO A 31 5.35 -3.51 13.70
C PRO A 31 6.52 -4.31 13.12
N ASP A 32 7.08 -5.27 13.86
CA ASP A 32 8.11 -6.21 13.41
C ASP A 32 7.52 -7.55 12.91
N SER A 33 6.20 -7.71 12.92
CA SER A 33 5.55 -8.94 12.47
C SER A 33 5.61 -9.11 10.94
N MET A 34 5.74 -10.37 10.49
CA MET A 34 5.69 -10.72 9.07
C MET A 34 4.40 -10.25 8.39
N ALA A 35 3.27 -10.25 9.11
CA ALA A 35 2.00 -9.79 8.58
C ALA A 35 2.03 -8.28 8.26
N TYR A 36 2.53 -7.45 9.19
CA TYR A 36 2.66 -6.01 8.96
C TYR A 36 3.67 -5.69 7.85
N GLN A 37 4.81 -6.37 7.83
CA GLN A 37 5.83 -6.19 6.80
C GLN A 37 5.31 -6.62 5.42
N GLY A 38 4.59 -7.74 5.34
CA GLY A 38 3.94 -8.21 4.13
C GLY A 38 2.89 -7.23 3.59
N LEU A 39 2.07 -6.65 4.47
CA LEU A 39 1.10 -5.61 4.10
C LEU A 39 1.79 -4.36 3.53
N ASN A 40 2.86 -3.90 4.18
CA ASN A 40 3.61 -2.73 3.70
C ASN A 40 4.30 -2.99 2.36
N ILE A 41 4.91 -4.17 2.16
CA ILE A 41 5.53 -4.53 0.89
C ILE A 41 4.48 -4.57 -0.23
N ALA A 42 3.35 -5.24 0.00
CA ALA A 42 2.27 -5.32 -0.99
C ALA A 42 1.73 -3.93 -1.35
N ALA A 43 1.45 -3.09 -0.35
CA ALA A 43 1.00 -1.73 -0.54
C ALA A 43 2.01 -0.87 -1.33
N SER A 44 3.29 -0.99 -0.98
CA SER A 44 4.38 -0.26 -1.62
C SER A 44 4.56 -0.64 -3.09
N ILE A 45 4.39 -1.93 -3.45
CA ILE A 45 4.45 -2.39 -4.84
C ILE A 45 3.30 -1.77 -5.66
N LEU A 46 2.08 -1.75 -5.11
CA LEU A 46 0.93 -1.14 -5.79
C LEU A 46 1.13 0.36 -6.03
N LEU A 47 1.64 1.08 -5.03
CA LEU A 47 1.97 2.49 -5.16
C LEU A 47 3.13 2.73 -6.14
N LEU A 48 4.18 1.91 -6.09
CA LEU A 48 5.31 2.01 -7.01
C LEU A 48 4.86 1.91 -8.47
N ILE A 49 3.98 0.95 -8.79
CA ILE A 49 3.43 0.80 -10.15
C ILE A 49 2.69 2.07 -10.58
N ASN A 50 1.85 2.63 -9.70
CA ASN A 50 1.13 3.86 -9.98
C ASN A 50 2.08 5.07 -10.16
N THR A 51 3.02 5.25 -9.25
CA THR A 51 4.03 6.31 -9.29
C THR A 51 4.88 6.25 -10.55
N MET A 52 5.34 5.06 -10.95
CA MET A 52 6.14 4.88 -12.17
C MET A 52 5.35 5.23 -13.43
N TYR A 53 4.07 4.89 -13.49
CA TYR A 53 3.21 5.23 -14.62
C TYR A 53 3.01 6.75 -14.78
N TYR A 54 2.82 7.45 -13.66
CA TYR A 54 2.61 8.90 -13.66
C TYR A 54 3.90 9.72 -13.60
N GLY A 55 5.06 9.08 -13.36
CA GLY A 55 6.33 9.77 -13.13
C GLY A 55 6.35 10.61 -11.85
N ALA A 56 5.64 10.18 -10.80
CA ALA A 56 5.40 10.92 -9.57
C ALA A 56 6.40 10.57 -8.44
N TYR A 57 7.71 10.68 -8.71
CA TYR A 57 8.81 10.33 -7.79
C TYR A 57 9.61 11.55 -7.33
#